data_AF-A0A3S3BHE2-F1
#
_entry.id   AF-A0A3S3BHE2-F1
#
_cell.length_a   1.000
_cell.length_b   1.000
_cell.length_c   1.000
_cell.angle_alpha   90.00
_cell.angle_beta   90.00
_cell.angle_gamma   90.00
#
_symmetry.space_group_name_H-M   'P 1'
#
loop_
_entity.id
_entity.type
_entity.pdbx_description
1 polymer ?
#
loop_
_entity_poly.entity_id
_entity_poly.type
_entity_poly.pdbx_seq_one_letter_code
_entity_poly.pdbx_strand_id
1 'polypeptide(L)' 'GRITKQGRGHARGMLVEAAWAAARAPGPLRAFFLRVRARRGQHVAAVATARKLSVVIWHLLMKGESYAWARPSLHA' A
#
# COMPACT_ATOMS: atom_id res chain seq x y z
N GLY A 1 15.81 0.43 13.06
CA GLY A 1 15.99 -1.02 12.88
C GLY A 1 15.95 -1.39 11.42
N ARG A 2 16.81 -2.30 10.95
CA ARG A 2 16.80 -2.79 9.56
C ARG A 2 15.47 -3.51 9.30
N ILE A 3 14.75 -3.09 8.26
CA ILE A 3 13.58 -3.83 7.77
C ILE A 3 14.09 -5.22 7.36
N THR A 4 13.52 -6.27 7.95
CA THR A 4 13.88 -7.64 7.60
C THR A 4 13.55 -7.84 6.10
N LYS A 5 14.52 -8.31 5.30
CA LYS A 5 14.29 -8.57 3.86
C LYS A 5 13.69 -9.96 3.62
N GLN A 6 13.05 -10.55 4.64
CA GLN A 6 12.47 -11.89 4.58
C GLN A 6 11.34 -11.95 3.52
N GLY A 7 11.28 -13.05 2.78
CA GLY A 7 10.32 -13.26 1.69
C GLY A 7 10.80 -12.83 0.28
N ARG A 8 9.92 -12.96 -0.72
CA ARG A 8 10.26 -12.73 -2.13
C ARG A 8 10.54 -11.25 -2.42
N GLY A 9 11.74 -10.95 -2.92
CA GLY A 9 12.14 -9.58 -3.27
C GLY A 9 11.29 -8.93 -4.35
N HIS A 10 10.87 -9.72 -5.34
CA HIS A 10 10.00 -9.26 -6.42
C HIS A 10 8.63 -8.80 -5.92
N ALA A 11 7.98 -9.57 -5.06
CA ALA A 11 6.69 -9.21 -4.46
C ALA A 11 6.77 -7.89 -3.68
N ARG A 12 7.88 -7.66 -2.98
CA ARG A 12 8.13 -6.39 -2.28
C ARG A 12 8.26 -5.22 -3.26
N GLY A 13 8.96 -5.43 -4.38
CA GLY A 13 9.06 -4.43 -5.46
C GLY A 13 7.69 -4.09 -6.03
N MET A 14 6.89 -5.11 -6.35
CA MET A 14 5.51 -4.92 -6.82
C MET A 14 4.65 -4.15 -5.82
N LEU A 15 4.76 -4.43 -4.52
CA LEU A 15 4.03 -3.70 -3.48
C LEU A 15 4.46 -2.24 -3.39
N VAL A 16 5.73 -1.92 -3.64
CA VAL A 16 6.22 -0.54 -3.69
C VAL A 16 5.66 0.19 -4.93
N GLU A 17 5.65 -0.47 -6.10
CA GLU A 17 5.00 0.09 -7.29
C GLU A 17 3.50 0.30 -7.09
N ALA A 18 2.81 -0.66 -6.46
CA ALA A 18 1.41 -0.54 -6.09
C ALA A 18 1.19 0.62 -5.10
N ALA A 19 2.12 0.87 -4.18
CA ALA A 19 2.06 2.01 -3.27
C ALA A 19 2.16 3.34 -4.02
N TRP A 20 3.00 3.43 -5.05
CA TRP A 20 3.08 4.61 -5.91
C TRP A 20 1.77 4.84 -6.69
N ALA A 21 1.15 3.78 -7.20
CA ALA A 21 -0.17 3.87 -7.81
C ALA A 21 -1.25 4.33 -6.82
N ALA A 22 -1.27 3.73 -5.61
CA ALA A 22 -2.20 4.09 -4.55
C ALA A 22 -2.02 5.54 -4.05
N ALA A 23 -0.81 6.09 -4.12
CA ALA A 23 -0.55 7.49 -3.79
C ALA A 23 -1.15 8.48 -4.80
N ARG A 24 -1.41 8.05 -6.04
CA ARG A 24 -2.06 8.87 -7.08
C ARG A 24 -3.59 8.81 -7.01
N ALA A 25 -4.16 7.71 -6.51
CA ALA A 25 -5.60 7.54 -6.38
C ALA A 25 -6.16 8.35 -5.19
N PRO A 26 -7.35 8.97 -5.31
CA PRO A 26 -8.03 9.55 -4.15
C PRO A 26 -8.42 8.43 -3.17
N GLY A 27 -8.15 8.63 -1.88
CA GLY A 27 -8.49 7.64 -0.86
C GLY A 27 -7.62 7.70 0.39
N PRO A 28 -7.89 6.84 1.38
CA PRO A 28 -7.20 6.84 2.68
C PRO A 28 -5.72 6.49 2.58
N LEU A 29 -5.32 5.71 1.57
CA LEU A 29 -3.92 5.36 1.32
C LEU A 29 -3.11 6.56 0.84
N ARG A 30 -3.67 7.41 -0.01
CA ARG A 30 -3.05 8.67 -0.42
C ARG A 30 -2.86 9.63 0.76
N ALA A 31 -3.87 9.76 1.62
CA ALA A 31 -3.75 10.59 2.83
C ALA A 31 -2.66 10.06 3.78
N PHE A 32 -2.51 8.73 3.89
CA PHE A 32 -1.41 8.13 4.65
C PHE A 32 -0.05 8.41 3.99
N PHE A 33 0.08 8.19 2.69
CA PHE A 33 1.31 8.45 1.94
C PHE A 33 1.77 9.91 2.10
N LEU A 34 0.87 10.88 1.91
CA LEU A 34 1.19 12.30 2.02
C LEU A 34 1.66 12.69 3.44
N ARG A 35 1.03 12.14 4.48
CA ARG A 35 1.47 12.38 5.88
C ARG A 35 2.87 11.84 6.14
N VAL A 36 3.20 10.65 5.64
CA VAL A 36 4.55 10.08 5.81
C VAL A 36 5.56 10.84 4.95
N ARG A 37 5.20 11.20 3.72
CA ARG A 37 6.03 11.99 2.81
C ARG A 37 6.45 13.30 3.46
N ALA A 38 5.50 14.03 4.05
CA ALA A 38 5.76 15.32 4.69
C ALA A 38 6.77 15.22 5.85
N ARG A 39 6.86 14.05 6.51
CA ARG A 39 7.73 13.85 7.68
C ARG A 39 9.08 13.20 7.35
N ARG A 40 9.14 12.32 6.35
CA ARG A 40 10.28 11.41 6.12
C ARG A 40 10.71 11.27 4.66
N GLY A 41 10.10 12.04 3.75
CA GLY A 41 10.40 11.99 2.33
C GLY A 41 9.68 10.86 1.58
N GLN A 42 9.85 10.88 0.26
CA GLN A 42 9.05 10.11 -0.69
C GLN A 42 9.31 8.60 -0.65
N HIS A 43 10.58 8.19 -0.63
CA HIS A 43 10.96 6.78 -0.65
C HIS A 43 10.50 6.05 0.62
N VAL A 44 10.62 6.71 1.78
CA VAL A 44 10.12 6.17 3.05
C VAL A 44 8.60 6.08 3.05
N ALA A 45 7.92 7.06 2.48
CA ALA A 45 6.46 7.03 2.32
C ALA A 45 5.98 5.87 1.44
N ALA A 46 6.68 5.58 0.34
CA ALA A 46 6.36 4.47 -0.55
C ALA A 46 6.48 3.12 0.19
N VAL A 47 7.59 2.88 0.89
CA VAL A 47 7.79 1.63 1.66
C VAL A 47 6.80 1.51 2.81
N ALA A 48 6.51 2.59 3.53
CA ALA A 48 5.52 2.58 4.60
C ALA A 48 4.11 2.27 4.07
N THR A 49 3.76 2.83 2.91
CA THR A 49 2.46 2.60 2.26
C THR A 49 2.36 1.18 1.71
N ALA A 50 3.44 0.63 1.14
CA ALA A 50 3.53 -0.76 0.72
C ALA A 50 3.29 -1.72 1.89
N ARG A 51 3.90 -1.48 3.06
CA ARG A 51 3.63 -2.28 4.27
C ARG A 51 2.16 -2.21 4.69
N LYS A 52 1.57 -1.02 4.64
CA LYS A 52 0.15 -0.85 4.98
C LYS A 52 -0.76 -1.58 3.99
N LEU A 53 -0.44 -1.52 2.69
CA LEU A 53 -1.11 -2.26 1.63
C LEU A 53 -1.06 -3.77 1.85
N SER A 54 0.10 -4.34 2.19
CA SER A 54 0.23 -5.78 2.45
C SER A 54 -0.70 -6.27 3.56
N VAL A 55 -0.82 -5.50 4.65
CA VAL A 55 -1.72 -5.83 5.77
C VAL A 55 -3.18 -5.77 5.34
N VAL A 56 -3.57 -4.74 4.57
CA VAL A 56 -4.92 -4.64 4.01
C VAL A 56 -5.23 -5.82 3.10
N ILE A 57 -4.35 -6.13 2.15
CA ILE A 57 -4.52 -7.27 1.23
C ILE A 57 -4.70 -8.57 2.01
N TRP A 58 -3.88 -8.82 3.04
CA TRP A 58 -4.01 -10.01 3.88
C TRP A 58 -5.37 -10.06 4.58
N HIS A 59 -5.84 -8.97 5.17
CA HIS A 59 -7.17 -8.95 5.79
C HIS A 59 -8.31 -9.19 4.80
N LEU A 60 -8.24 -8.61 3.61
CA LEU A 60 -9.25 -8.81 2.57
C LEU A 60 -9.29 -10.27 2.11
N LEU A 61 -8.12 -10.87 1.87
CA LEU A 61 -8.01 -12.28 1.48
C LEU A 61 -8.49 -13.23 2.58
N MET A 62 -8.13 -12.97 3.83
CA MET A 62 -8.52 -13.83 4.96
C MET A 62 -10.01 -13.74 5.30
N LYS A 63 -10.65 -12.60 5.03
CA LYS A 63 -12.08 -12.39 5.31
C LYS A 63 -12.99 -12.59 4.10
N GLY A 64 -12.44 -12.71 2.89
CA GLY A 64 -13.21 -12.72 1.65
C GLY A 64 -13.93 -11.39 1.38
N GLU A 65 -13.45 -10.29 1.96
CA GLU A 65 -14.08 -8.97 1.85
C GLU A 65 -13.47 -8.17 0.69
N SER A 66 -14.29 -7.34 0.03
CA SER A 66 -13.82 -6.39 -0.97
C SER A 66 -13.29 -5.10 -0.31
N TYR A 67 -12.34 -4.44 -0.98
CA TYR A 67 -11.80 -3.19 -0.46
C TYR A 67 -12.87 -2.09 -0.49
N ALA A 68 -13.20 -1.53 0.67
CA ALA A 68 -14.30 -0.56 0.81
C ALA A 68 -14.15 0.73 0.00
N TRP A 69 -12.91 1.12 -0.36
CA TRP A 69 -12.62 2.27 -1.23
C TRP A 69 -12.25 1.86 -2.65
N ALA A 70 -12.57 0.63 -3.05
CA ALA A 70 -12.48 0.25 -4.45
C ALA A 70 -13.44 1.10 -5.26
N ARG A 71 -13.02 1.48 -6.47
CA ARG A 71 -13.90 2.22 -7.37
C ARG A 71 -15.02 1.27 -7.82
N PRO A 72 -16.30 1.64 -7.66
CA PRO A 72 -17.42 0.80 -8.08
C PRO A 72 -17.33 0.36 -9.54
N SER A 73 -16.68 1.16 -10.40
CA SER A 73 -16.46 0.88 -11.82
C SER A 73 -15.48 -0.26 -12.13
N LEU A 74 -14.83 -0.85 -11.12
CA LEU A 74 -13.84 -1.93 -11.28
C LEU A 74 -14.33 -3.30 -10.75
N HIS A 75 -15.57 -3.36 -10.26
CA HIS A 75 -16.25 -4.61 -9.91
C HIS A 75 -17.32 -4.85 -10.96
N ALA A 76 -17.05 -5.77 -11.89
CA ALA A 76 -18.00 -6.31 -12.87
C ALA A 76 -18.23 -7.79 -12.55
#